data_AF-A0A3C0XFN4-F1
#
_entry.id   AF-A0A3C0XFN4-F1
#
_cell.length_a   1.000
_cell.length_b   1.000
_cell.length_c   1.000
_cell.angle_alpha   90.00
_cell.angle_beta   90.00
_cell.angle_gamma   90.00
#
_symmetry.space_group_name_H-M   'P 1'
#
loop_
_entity.id
_entity.type
_entity.pdbx_description
1 polymer ?
#
loop_
_entity_poly.entity_id
_entity_poly.type
_entity_poly.pdbx_seq_one_letter_code
_entity_poly.pdbx_strand_id
1 'polypeptide(L)'
;MMRLFGLALAACLFAVACTEPRATDPIERGTQVYRQKNCASCHQVGSEGGTVGPPLTHIGTVAGPRKPGMSAEEYIRESILDPGAYIVPSYPDTMPRGLARGLSQEDFDDLVRYLLTLK
;
A
#
# COMPACT_ATOMS: atom_id res chain seq x y z
N MET A 1 12.85 54.47 33.40
CA MET A 1 13.68 53.38 32.87
C MET A 1 12.85 52.10 32.83
N MET A 2 12.58 51.66 31.59
CA MET A 2 11.97 50.42 31.08
C MET A 2 11.17 49.49 32.03
N ARG A 3 9.84 49.48 31.86
CA ARG A 3 9.01 48.26 32.02
C ARG A 3 7.97 48.22 30.91
N LEU A 4 8.22 47.39 29.90
CA LEU A 4 7.21 46.98 28.93
C LEU A 4 7.36 45.47 28.74
N PHE A 5 6.31 44.77 29.15
CA PHE A 5 6.02 43.39 28.85
C PHE A 5 5.96 43.21 27.34
N GLY A 6 6.65 42.19 26.83
CA GLY A 6 6.52 41.73 25.45
C GLY A 6 6.60 40.22 25.42
N LEU A 7 5.48 39.55 25.72
CA LEU A 7 5.26 38.17 25.34
C LEU A 7 5.34 38.11 23.81
N ALA A 8 6.45 37.62 23.26
CA ALA A 8 6.45 37.14 21.88
C ALA A 8 5.65 35.84 21.87
N LEU A 9 4.38 35.93 21.45
CA LEU A 9 3.53 34.78 21.18
C LEU A 9 4.24 33.87 20.15
N ALA A 10 4.38 32.61 20.55
CA ALA A 10 4.79 31.52 19.68
C ALA A 10 3.77 31.37 18.53
N ALA A 11 4.18 31.71 17.31
CA ALA A 11 3.49 31.28 16.09
C ALA A 11 3.98 29.88 15.73
N CYS A 12 3.50 28.85 16.44
CA CYS A 12 3.46 27.51 15.88
C CYS A 12 2.42 27.54 14.75
N LEU A 13 2.90 27.81 13.53
CA LEU A 13 2.18 27.55 12.30
C LEU A 13 1.73 26.09 12.33
N PHE A 14 0.42 25.90 12.39
CA PHE A 14 -0.24 24.61 12.40
C PHE A 14 0.36 23.72 11.31
N ALA A 15 1.09 22.67 11.73
CA ALA A 15 1.37 21.53 10.88
C ALA A 15 0.03 20.86 10.58
N VAL A 16 -0.62 21.28 9.49
CA VAL A 16 -1.73 20.55 8.88
C VAL A 16 -1.19 19.16 8.61
N ALA A 17 -1.75 18.15 9.29
CA ALA A 17 -1.41 16.76 9.07
C ALA A 17 -1.47 16.48 7.56
N CYS A 18 -0.35 16.03 6.99
CA CYS A 18 -0.20 15.73 5.57
C CYS A 18 -1.07 14.52 5.18
N THR A 19 -2.39 14.70 5.11
CA THR A 19 -3.23 13.81 4.31
C THR A 19 -3.03 14.23 2.86
N GLU A 20 -2.34 13.39 2.09
CA GLU A 20 -2.26 13.54 0.65
C GLU A 20 -3.68 13.61 0.07
N PRO A 21 -4.03 14.61 -0.76
CA PRO A 21 -5.29 14.61 -1.49
C PRO A 21 -5.44 13.32 -2.32
N ARG A 22 -6.66 12.79 -2.40
CA ARG A 22 -6.98 11.63 -3.25
C ARG A 22 -6.53 11.92 -4.69
N ALA A 23 -5.72 11.03 -5.25
CA ALA A 23 -5.28 11.15 -6.64
C ALA A 23 -6.47 11.04 -7.61
N THR A 24 -6.35 11.65 -8.79
CA THR A 24 -7.36 11.53 -9.85
C THR A 24 -7.10 10.33 -10.75
N ASP A 25 -5.83 10.05 -11.04
CA ASP A 25 -5.42 8.88 -11.83
C ASP A 25 -5.63 7.58 -11.03
N PRO A 26 -6.26 6.54 -11.62
CA PRO A 26 -6.53 5.29 -10.90
C PRO A 26 -5.28 4.51 -10.47
N ILE A 27 -4.17 4.57 -11.22
CA ILE A 27 -2.92 3.92 -10.80
C ILE A 27 -2.36 4.67 -9.59
N GLU A 28 -2.32 6.00 -9.64
CA GLU A 28 -1.83 6.80 -8.51
C GLU A 28 -2.70 6.67 -7.26
N ARG A 29 -4.03 6.52 -7.40
CA ARG A 29 -4.90 6.15 -6.26
C ARG A 29 -4.51 4.79 -5.69
N GLY A 30 -4.26 3.80 -6.55
CA GLY A 30 -3.76 2.49 -6.14
C GLY A 30 -2.44 2.58 -5.36
N THR A 31 -1.51 3.42 -5.83
CA THR A 31 -0.25 3.69 -5.14
C THR A 31 -0.49 4.36 -3.77
N GLN A 32 -1.45 5.28 -3.66
CA GLN A 32 -1.85 5.87 -2.37
C GLN A 32 -2.39 4.80 -1.42
N VAL A 33 -3.26 3.92 -1.90
CA VAL A 33 -3.81 2.80 -1.11
C VAL A 33 -2.70 1.86 -0.64
N TYR A 34 -1.73 1.53 -1.51
CA TYR A 34 -0.55 0.73 -1.17
C TYR A 34 0.23 1.33 0.01
N ARG A 35 0.43 2.66 0.01
CA ARG A 35 1.08 3.38 1.12
C ARG A 35 0.22 3.39 2.38
N GLN A 36 -1.06 3.75 2.27
CA GLN A 36 -1.99 3.88 3.40
C GLN A 36 -2.23 2.54 4.11
N LYS A 37 -2.23 1.43 3.38
CA LYS A 37 -2.34 0.08 3.92
C LYS A 37 -1.01 -0.50 4.38
N ASN A 38 0.07 0.28 4.33
CA ASN A 38 1.39 -0.06 4.81
C ASN A 38 1.96 -1.34 4.16
N CYS A 39 1.60 -1.62 2.90
CA CYS A 39 2.04 -2.80 2.17
C CYS A 39 3.59 -2.87 2.08
N ALA A 40 4.23 -1.71 1.93
CA ALA A 40 5.68 -1.55 1.88
C ALA A 40 6.42 -2.03 3.13
N SER A 41 5.75 -2.12 4.28
CA SER A 41 6.39 -2.64 5.51
C SER A 41 6.80 -4.11 5.40
N CYS A 42 6.15 -4.87 4.51
CA CYS A 42 6.46 -6.28 4.30
C CYS A 42 6.93 -6.60 2.88
N HIS A 43 6.53 -5.80 1.89
CA HIS A 43 6.80 -6.08 0.48
C HIS A 43 7.70 -5.03 -0.14
N GLN A 44 8.69 -5.50 -0.90
CA GLN A 44 9.61 -4.68 -1.65
C GLN A 44 9.08 -4.36 -3.06
N VAL A 45 9.23 -3.12 -3.51
CA VAL A 45 9.06 -2.69 -4.90
C VAL A 45 10.30 -1.91 -5.34
N GLY A 46 11.02 -2.41 -6.34
CA GLY A 46 12.35 -1.90 -6.69
C GLY A 46 13.33 -2.11 -5.52
N SER A 47 13.95 -1.03 -5.03
CA SER A 47 14.84 -1.05 -3.86
C SER A 47 14.13 -0.72 -2.55
N GLU A 48 12.84 -0.35 -2.57
CA GLU A 48 12.12 0.19 -1.42
C GLU A 48 11.20 -0.84 -0.78
N GLY A 49 11.08 -0.81 0.55
CA GLY A 49 10.17 -1.66 1.33
C GLY A 49 10.85 -2.82 2.07
N GLY A 50 10.02 -3.72 2.60
CA GLY A 50 10.46 -4.86 3.43
C GLY A 50 10.60 -6.18 2.67
N THR A 51 11.23 -7.15 3.31
CA THR A 51 11.49 -8.50 2.77
C THR A 51 10.76 -9.62 3.55
N VAL A 52 9.84 -9.24 4.44
CA VAL A 52 9.02 -10.19 5.22
C VAL A 52 8.10 -11.01 4.31
N GLY A 53 7.54 -10.37 3.28
CA GLY A 53 6.78 -10.99 2.21
C GLY A 53 7.54 -11.03 0.88
N PRO A 54 7.02 -11.75 -0.13
CA PRO A 54 7.63 -11.81 -1.46
C PRO A 54 7.69 -10.43 -2.11
N PRO A 55 8.76 -10.12 -2.88
CA PRO A 55 8.85 -8.85 -3.60
C PRO A 55 7.69 -8.71 -4.60
N LEU A 56 7.19 -7.48 -4.74
CA LEU A 56 6.09 -7.13 -5.63
C LEU A 56 6.56 -6.45 -6.92
N THR A 57 7.86 -6.17 -7.06
CA THR A 57 8.46 -5.49 -8.23
C THR A 57 7.98 -6.02 -9.58
N HIS A 58 7.73 -7.33 -9.70
CA HIS A 58 7.28 -7.99 -10.92
C HIS A 58 5.95 -8.75 -10.73
N ILE A 59 5.14 -8.38 -9.74
CA ILE A 59 3.94 -9.16 -9.38
C ILE A 59 2.94 -9.26 -10.53
N GLY A 60 2.81 -8.23 -11.37
CA GLY A 60 1.97 -8.25 -12.57
C GLY A 60 2.40 -9.30 -13.60
N THR A 61 3.65 -9.75 -13.56
CA THR A 61 4.20 -10.81 -14.42
C THR A 61 4.16 -12.17 -13.74
N VAL A 62 4.56 -12.26 -12.46
CA VAL A 62 4.77 -13.55 -11.78
C VAL A 62 3.56 -14.09 -11.03
N ALA A 63 2.50 -13.30 -10.84
CA ALA A 63 1.32 -13.70 -10.07
C ALA A 63 0.55 -14.88 -10.70
N GLY A 64 0.13 -14.75 -11.96
CA GLY A 64 -0.73 -15.75 -12.62
C GLY A 64 -0.15 -17.17 -12.60
N PRO A 65 1.12 -17.38 -13.00
CA PRO A 65 1.74 -18.71 -12.99
C PRO A 65 1.82 -19.40 -11.62
N ARG A 66 1.57 -18.70 -10.49
CA ARG A 66 1.60 -19.31 -9.14
C ARG A 66 0.45 -20.28 -8.90
N LYS A 67 -0.71 -20.06 -9.52
CA LYS A 67 -1.88 -20.94 -9.44
C LYS A 67 -2.33 -21.32 -10.87
N PRO A 68 -2.26 -22.60 -11.27
CA PRO A 68 -2.67 -23.02 -12.61
C PRO A 68 -4.10 -22.58 -12.94
N GLY A 69 -4.29 -21.97 -14.12
CA GLY A 69 -5.59 -21.50 -14.60
C GLY A 69 -6.05 -20.15 -14.05
N MET A 70 -5.20 -19.44 -13.28
CA MET A 70 -5.52 -18.14 -12.69
C MET A 70 -4.76 -17.01 -13.40
N SER A 71 -5.43 -15.89 -13.64
CA SER A 71 -4.80 -14.66 -14.11
C SER A 71 -3.98 -13.98 -13.00
N ALA A 72 -3.09 -13.06 -13.38
CA ALA A 72 -2.37 -12.25 -12.40
C ALA A 72 -3.33 -11.41 -11.53
N GLU A 73 -4.39 -10.87 -12.14
CA GLU A 73 -5.40 -10.07 -11.44
C GLU A 73 -6.14 -10.91 -10.39
N GLU A 74 -6.65 -12.08 -10.77
CA GLU A 74 -7.36 -12.98 -9.85
C GLU A 74 -6.46 -13.41 -8.68
N TYR A 75 -5.19 -13.74 -8.95
CA TYR A 75 -4.23 -14.11 -7.92
C TYR A 75 -3.97 -12.96 -6.94
N ILE A 76 -3.78 -11.74 -7.44
CA ILE A 76 -3.54 -10.56 -6.60
C ILE A 76 -4.77 -10.26 -5.73
N ARG A 77 -5.97 -10.35 -6.31
CA ARG A 77 -7.23 -10.14 -5.58
C ARG A 77 -7.41 -11.17 -4.47
N GLU A 78 -7.23 -12.45 -4.78
CA GLU A 78 -7.29 -13.53 -3.80
C GLU A 78 -6.26 -13.33 -2.69
N SER A 79 -5.01 -13.00 -3.04
CA SER A 79 -3.95 -12.79 -2.05
C SER A 79 -4.24 -11.65 -1.06
N ILE A 80 -5.00 -10.63 -1.46
CA ILE A 80 -5.37 -9.51 -0.56
C ILE A 80 -6.63 -9.83 0.26
N LEU A 81 -7.61 -10.51 -0.34
CA LEU A 81 -8.88 -10.84 0.30
C LEU A 81 -8.79 -12.06 1.23
N ASP A 82 -8.03 -13.07 0.80
CA ASP A 82 -7.72 -14.30 1.53
C ASP A 82 -6.20 -14.62 1.45
N PRO A 83 -5.35 -13.89 2.20
CA PRO A 83 -3.91 -14.09 2.16
C PRO A 83 -3.42 -15.50 2.54
N GLY A 84 -4.28 -16.33 3.14
CA GLY A 84 -3.96 -17.72 3.48
C GLY A 84 -4.25 -18.72 2.36
N ALA A 85 -4.94 -18.32 1.29
CA ALA A 85 -5.33 -19.21 0.19
C ALA A 85 -4.14 -19.76 -0.60
N TYR A 86 -3.05 -18.99 -0.64
CA TYR A 86 -1.79 -19.40 -1.25
C TYR A 86 -0.61 -18.68 -0.57
N ILE A 87 0.33 -19.47 -0.03
CA ILE A 87 1.58 -18.96 0.53
C ILE A 87 2.73 -19.27 -0.44
N VAL A 88 3.45 -18.23 -0.87
CA VAL A 88 4.63 -18.40 -1.74
C VAL A 88 5.67 -19.26 -1.01
N PRO A 89 6.29 -20.28 -1.67
CA PRO A 89 7.32 -21.08 -1.05
C PRO A 89 8.41 -20.23 -0.38
N SER A 90 8.86 -20.67 0.79
CA SER A 90 9.87 -20.00 1.62
C SER A 90 9.42 -18.72 2.33
N TYR A 91 8.14 -18.33 2.25
CA TYR A 91 7.57 -17.23 3.03
C TYR A 91 6.65 -17.74 4.15
N PRO A 92 6.61 -17.06 5.32
CA PRO A 92 5.67 -17.41 6.38
C PRO A 92 4.26 -16.92 6.05
N ASP A 93 3.24 -17.56 6.64
CA ASP A 93 1.86 -17.07 6.62
C ASP A 93 1.69 -15.88 7.59
N THR A 94 2.17 -14.72 7.16
CA THR A 94 2.21 -13.49 7.99
C THR A 94 1.42 -12.33 7.38
N MET A 95 0.96 -12.45 6.11
CA MET A 95 0.21 -11.37 5.47
C MET A 95 -1.11 -11.11 6.22
N PRO A 96 -1.35 -9.90 6.76
CA PRO A 96 -2.51 -9.65 7.63
C PRO A 96 -3.84 -9.93 6.93
N ARG A 97 -4.79 -10.50 7.66
CA ARG A 97 -6.15 -10.71 7.15
C ARG A 97 -6.96 -9.41 7.21
N GLY A 98 -7.90 -9.23 6.28
CA GLY A 98 -8.78 -8.07 6.27
C GLY A 98 -8.13 -6.76 5.80
N LEU A 99 -7.07 -6.83 4.98
CA LEU A 99 -6.41 -5.65 4.41
C LEU A 99 -7.36 -4.76 3.59
N ALA A 100 -8.34 -5.39 2.91
CA ALA A 100 -9.40 -4.70 2.17
C ALA A 100 -10.47 -4.04 3.06
N ARG A 101 -10.47 -4.28 4.38
CA ARG A 101 -11.45 -3.67 5.28
C ARG A 101 -11.33 -2.15 5.24
N GLY A 102 -12.46 -1.48 5.05
CA GLY A 102 -12.54 -0.03 5.00
C GLY A 102 -12.01 0.59 3.70
N LEU A 103 -11.65 -0.22 2.69
CA LEU A 103 -11.50 0.27 1.33
C LEU A 103 -12.86 0.35 0.64
N SER A 104 -13.05 1.36 -0.19
CA SER A 104 -14.12 1.31 -1.20
C SER A 104 -13.78 0.25 -2.24
N GLN A 105 -14.79 -0.21 -2.99
CA GLN A 105 -14.54 -1.11 -4.11
C GLN A 105 -13.59 -0.48 -5.14
N GLU A 106 -13.76 0.82 -5.41
CA GLU A 106 -12.89 1.57 -6.33
C GLU A 106 -11.43 1.56 -5.84
N ASP A 107 -11.19 1.89 -4.57
CA ASP A 107 -9.82 1.91 -4.01
C ASP A 107 -9.15 0.53 -4.04
N PHE A 108 -9.93 -0.53 -3.85
CA PHE A 108 -9.43 -1.88 -3.97
C PHE A 108 -9.09 -2.24 -5.42
N ASP A 109 -9.95 -1.89 -6.37
CA ASP A 109 -9.71 -2.09 -7.80
C ASP A 109 -8.46 -1.32 -8.27
N ASP A 110 -8.28 -0.11 -7.76
CA ASP A 110 -7.13 0.74 -8.05
C ASP A 110 -5.84 0.18 -7.48
N LEU A 111 -5.86 -0.34 -6.24
CA LEU A 111 -4.72 -1.04 -5.66
C LEU A 111 -4.29 -2.22 -6.55
N VAL A 112 -5.25 -3.04 -6.98
CA VAL A 112 -4.98 -4.17 -7.88
C VAL A 112 -4.41 -3.67 -9.21
N ARG A 113 -4.96 -2.58 -9.77
CA ARG A 113 -4.46 -1.98 -11.01
C ARG A 113 -3.02 -1.51 -10.88
N TYR A 114 -2.67 -0.82 -9.80
CA TYR A 114 -1.30 -0.44 -9.50
C TYR A 114 -0.38 -1.66 -9.46
N LEU A 115 -0.73 -2.71 -8.72
CA LEU A 115 0.07 -3.93 -8.62
C LEU A 115 0.26 -4.62 -9.99
N LEU A 116 -0.74 -4.58 -10.87
CA LEU A 116 -0.65 -5.12 -12.23
C LEU A 116 0.32 -4.34 -13.14
N THR A 117 0.67 -3.10 -12.80
CA THR A 117 1.68 -2.33 -13.54
C THR A 117 3.11 -2.71 -13.19
N LEU A 118 3.32 -3.43 -12.07
CA LEU A 118 4.65 -3.84 -11.61
C LEU A 118 5.09 -5.10 -12.38
N LYS A 119 5.90 -4.91 -13.43
CA LYS A 119 6.26 -5.95 -14.41
C LYS A 119 7.74 -6.18 -14.56
#